data_AF-A0A0F8KAA3-F1
#
_entry.id   AF-A0A0F8KAA3-F1
#
_cell.length_a   1.000
_cell.length_b   1.000
_cell.length_c   1.000
_cell.angle_alpha   90.00
_cell.angle_beta   90.00
_cell.angle_gamma   90.00
#
_symmetry.space_group_name_H-M   'P 1'
#
loop_
_entity.id
_entity.type
_entity.pdbx_description
1 polymer ?
#
loop_
_entity_poly.entity_id
_entity_poly.type
_entity_poly.pdbx_seq_one_letter_code
_entity_poly.pdbx_strand_id
1 'polypeptide(L)'
;MIEDPYLGKYTACVSARSTDREILKKSQDGGIATTLMVYALEQGIIDGAIVTGKGDRPWEPKPFVAMSREDILKARGTIYNISPQISWLKEATRSYGLDRVGVTGVCCQMQAVRKAQLYPMNMRDVPEKIGLAIGLFCMENFSYKSMQTIVEDHAAQSLGSVKKMEITKGKFWVYTCLLYTSPSPRDVEESRMP
;
A
#
# COMPACT_ATOMS: atom_id res chain seq x y z
N MET A 1 7.33 -5.88 27.78
CA MET A 1 7.66 -5.17 26.53
C MET A 1 8.98 -5.71 26.05
N ILE A 2 9.04 -6.32 24.87
CA ILE A 2 10.25 -6.91 24.29
C ILE A 2 11.00 -5.80 23.56
N GLU A 3 12.33 -5.79 23.67
CA GLU A 3 13.22 -4.86 22.98
C GLU A 3 14.22 -5.65 22.15
N ASP A 4 13.94 -5.78 20.86
CA ASP A 4 14.79 -6.51 19.91
C ASP A 4 15.66 -5.51 19.13
N PRO A 5 16.98 -5.77 18.95
CA PRO A 5 17.88 -4.85 18.28
C PRO A 5 17.58 -4.66 16.77
N TYR A 6 16.85 -5.58 16.13
CA TYR A 6 16.51 -5.53 14.70
C TYR A 6 15.02 -5.33 14.44
N LEU A 7 14.16 -5.84 15.30
CA LEU A 7 12.70 -5.76 15.16
C LEU A 7 12.08 -4.61 15.98
N GLY A 8 12.86 -3.96 16.85
CA GLY A 8 12.42 -2.86 17.69
C GLY A 8 11.62 -3.31 18.90
N LYS A 9 10.80 -2.39 19.44
CA LYS A 9 10.05 -2.58 20.68
C LYS A 9 8.63 -3.04 20.41
N TYR A 10 8.20 -4.15 21.01
CA TYR A 10 6.85 -4.71 20.81
C TYR A 10 6.33 -5.50 22.02
N THR A 11 5.00 -5.69 22.08
CA THR A 11 4.35 -6.45 23.17
C THR A 11 4.26 -7.95 22.85
N ALA A 12 3.82 -8.29 21.63
CA ALA A 12 3.69 -9.65 21.13
C ALA A 12 3.85 -9.67 19.61
N CYS A 13 4.25 -10.82 19.05
CA CYS A 13 4.34 -11.07 17.61
C CYS A 13 3.54 -12.34 17.29
N VAL A 14 2.58 -12.23 16.38
CA VAL A 14 1.68 -13.33 15.99
C VAL A 14 1.53 -13.39 14.48
N SER A 15 1.23 -14.57 13.95
CA SER A 15 0.77 -14.73 12.58
C SER A 15 -0.75 -14.60 12.53
N ALA A 16 -1.25 -13.72 11.68
CA ALA A 16 -2.68 -13.40 11.61
C ALA A 16 -3.15 -13.22 10.16
N ARG A 17 -4.45 -13.43 9.95
CA ARG A 17 -5.16 -13.09 8.72
C ARG A 17 -6.57 -12.59 9.07
N SER A 18 -7.11 -11.74 8.21
CA SER A 18 -8.50 -11.29 8.31
C SER A 18 -9.46 -12.47 8.26
N THR A 19 -10.56 -12.37 9.01
CA THR A 19 -11.71 -13.28 8.89
C THR A 19 -12.69 -12.80 7.81
N ASP A 20 -12.55 -11.56 7.35
CA ASP A 20 -13.40 -10.96 6.33
C ASP A 20 -12.98 -11.42 4.93
N ARG A 21 -13.86 -12.23 4.32
CA ARG A 21 -13.61 -12.79 2.99
C ARG A 21 -13.55 -11.73 1.90
N GLU A 22 -14.28 -10.63 2.03
CA GLU A 22 -14.26 -9.56 1.04
C GLU A 22 -12.91 -8.82 1.09
N ILE A 23 -12.40 -8.53 2.28
CA ILE A 23 -11.07 -7.92 2.44
C ILE A 23 -9.99 -8.83 1.82
N LEU A 24 -10.04 -10.13 2.10
CA LEU A 24 -9.04 -11.09 1.62
C LEU A 24 -8.96 -11.20 0.09
N LYS A 25 -10.06 -11.02 -0.65
CA LYS A 25 -10.10 -11.22 -2.13
C LYS A 25 -9.02 -10.48 -2.92
N LYS A 26 -8.62 -9.29 -2.45
CA LYS A 26 -7.64 -8.42 -3.13
C LYS A 26 -6.51 -7.96 -2.22
N SER A 27 -6.40 -8.51 -1.01
CA SER A 27 -5.31 -8.18 -0.09
C SER A 27 -3.99 -8.76 -0.59
N GLN A 28 -2.88 -8.09 -0.27
CA GLN A 28 -1.54 -8.58 -0.63
C GLN A 28 -1.24 -9.91 0.07
N ASP A 29 -1.43 -9.92 1.39
CA ASP A 29 -1.15 -11.02 2.30
C ASP A 29 -2.40 -11.31 3.15
N GLY A 30 -2.27 -11.38 4.48
CA GLY A 30 -3.38 -11.63 5.42
C GLY A 30 -4.41 -10.50 5.54
N GLY A 31 -4.29 -9.40 4.80
CA GLY A 31 -5.27 -8.29 4.83
C GLY A 31 -5.31 -7.48 6.13
N ILE A 32 -4.22 -7.50 6.92
CA ILE A 32 -4.17 -6.89 8.26
C ILE A 32 -4.35 -5.38 8.22
N ALA A 33 -3.60 -4.65 7.37
CA ALA A 33 -3.68 -3.20 7.31
C ALA A 33 -5.09 -2.70 6.98
N THR A 34 -5.73 -3.31 5.96
CA THR A 34 -7.12 -3.00 5.59
C THR A 34 -8.09 -3.35 6.71
N THR A 35 -7.96 -4.53 7.32
CA THR A 35 -8.86 -4.98 8.39
C THR A 35 -8.80 -4.06 9.60
N LEU A 36 -7.59 -3.70 10.04
CA LEU A 36 -7.41 -2.83 11.21
C LEU A 36 -7.90 -1.41 10.95
N MET A 37 -7.67 -0.84 9.76
CA MET A 37 -8.19 0.50 9.43
C MET A 37 -9.71 0.52 9.31
N VAL A 38 -10.31 -0.50 8.68
CA VAL A 38 -11.77 -0.62 8.59
C VAL A 38 -12.37 -0.79 9.98
N TYR A 39 -11.83 -1.69 10.80
CA TYR A 39 -12.28 -1.89 12.17
C TYR A 39 -12.16 -0.61 13.00
N ALA A 40 -11.02 0.08 12.91
CA ALA A 40 -10.81 1.34 13.63
C ALA A 40 -11.79 2.43 13.21
N LEU A 41 -12.15 2.51 11.92
CA LEU A 41 -13.15 3.44 11.41
C LEU A 41 -14.55 3.09 11.94
N GLU A 42 -14.95 1.82 11.85
CA GLU A 42 -16.27 1.34 12.30
C GLU A 42 -16.47 1.46 13.82
N GLN A 43 -15.39 1.33 14.60
CA GLN A 43 -15.41 1.53 16.05
C GLN A 43 -15.21 3.00 16.48
N GLY A 44 -15.02 3.92 15.53
CA GLY A 44 -14.78 5.33 15.82
C GLY A 44 -13.43 5.63 16.48
N ILE A 45 -12.49 4.68 16.47
CA ILE A 45 -11.08 4.89 16.89
C ILE A 45 -10.40 5.89 15.95
N ILE A 46 -10.76 5.85 14.68
CA ILE A 46 -10.42 6.86 13.68
C ILE A 46 -11.69 7.34 12.99
N ASP A 47 -11.67 8.55 12.43
CA ASP A 47 -12.74 9.13 11.60
C ASP A 47 -12.34 9.28 10.12
N GLY A 48 -11.06 9.02 9.81
CA GLY A 48 -10.57 8.83 8.46
C GLY A 48 -9.14 8.28 8.46
N ALA A 49 -8.70 7.75 7.33
CA ALA A 49 -7.38 7.12 7.18
C ALA A 49 -6.66 7.61 5.92
N ILE A 50 -5.37 7.90 6.03
CA ILE A 50 -4.49 8.13 4.88
C ILE A 50 -4.03 6.78 4.35
N VAL A 51 -4.43 6.49 3.12
CA VAL A 51 -4.18 5.22 2.44
C VAL A 51 -3.68 5.44 1.01
N THR A 52 -3.08 4.41 0.41
CA THR A 52 -2.59 4.46 -0.98
C THR A 52 -3.61 3.88 -1.93
N GLY A 53 -4.25 4.72 -2.74
CA GLY A 53 -5.13 4.30 -3.82
C GLY A 53 -4.41 4.15 -5.15
N LYS A 54 -5.19 3.84 -6.18
CA LYS A 54 -4.73 3.90 -7.58
C LYS A 54 -4.66 5.36 -8.03
N GLY A 55 -3.55 5.71 -8.67
CA GLY A 55 -3.34 7.00 -9.31
C GLY A 55 -3.81 7.03 -10.76
N ASP A 56 -3.23 7.97 -11.51
CA ASP A 56 -3.67 8.31 -12.86
C ASP A 56 -3.09 7.33 -13.90
N ARG A 57 -1.95 6.66 -13.58
CA ARG A 57 -1.34 5.59 -14.40
C ARG A 57 -1.48 4.20 -13.76
N PRO A 58 -1.43 3.10 -14.54
CA PRO A 58 -1.43 1.74 -14.00
C PRO A 58 -0.29 1.53 -13.01
N TRP A 59 -0.60 0.98 -11.83
CA TRP A 59 0.39 0.76 -10.76
C TRP A 59 1.12 2.03 -10.30
N GLU A 60 0.57 3.20 -10.56
CA GLU A 60 0.98 4.43 -9.89
C GLU A 60 0.14 4.62 -8.62
N PRO A 61 0.78 4.88 -7.46
CA PRO A 61 0.08 5.07 -6.22
C PRO A 61 -0.32 6.53 -6.08
N LYS A 62 -1.51 6.76 -5.51
CA LYS A 62 -1.95 8.12 -5.14
C LYS A 62 -2.44 8.10 -3.70
N PRO A 63 -1.78 8.84 -2.79
CA PRO A 63 -2.26 8.96 -1.43
C PRO A 63 -3.57 9.73 -1.42
N PHE A 64 -4.52 9.31 -0.58
CA PHE A 64 -5.77 10.02 -0.37
C PHE A 64 -6.31 9.76 1.04
N VAL A 65 -7.25 10.61 1.48
CA VAL A 65 -7.96 10.45 2.75
C VAL A 65 -9.22 9.62 2.51
N ALA A 66 -9.25 8.42 3.08
CA ALA A 66 -10.39 7.51 3.05
C ALA A 66 -11.25 7.72 4.31
N MET A 67 -12.55 7.98 4.13
CA MET A 67 -13.51 8.21 5.23
C MET A 67 -14.63 7.17 5.24
N SER A 68 -14.53 6.13 4.40
CA SER A 68 -15.48 5.04 4.32
C SER A 68 -14.75 3.70 4.23
N ARG A 69 -15.44 2.64 4.64
CA ARG A 69 -14.97 1.26 4.46
C ARG A 69 -14.61 0.99 2.99
N GLU A 70 -15.47 1.41 2.07
CA GLU A 70 -15.30 1.21 0.63
C GLU A 70 -14.03 1.88 0.11
N ASP A 71 -13.73 3.09 0.58
CA ASP A 71 -12.53 3.82 0.23
C ASP A 71 -11.27 3.12 0.74
N ILE A 72 -11.27 2.63 1.99
CA ILE A 72 -10.14 1.85 2.53
C ILE A 72 -9.93 0.58 1.70
N LEU A 73 -11.01 -0.07 1.25
CA LEU A 73 -10.93 -1.26 0.39
C LEU A 73 -10.35 -0.96 -1.01
N LYS A 74 -10.38 0.28 -1.50
CA LYS A 74 -9.74 0.66 -2.78
C LYS A 74 -8.21 0.65 -2.68
N ALA A 75 -7.67 0.78 -1.47
CA ALA A 75 -6.23 0.84 -1.20
C ALA A 75 -5.56 -0.53 -0.94
N ARG A 76 -6.21 -1.62 -1.34
CA ARG A 76 -5.67 -2.99 -1.17
C ARG A 76 -4.61 -3.32 -2.21
N GLY A 77 -3.61 -4.09 -1.79
CA GLY A 77 -2.53 -4.59 -2.63
C GLY A 77 -1.29 -3.69 -2.55
N THR A 78 -0.12 -4.30 -2.64
CA THR A 78 1.14 -3.55 -2.57
C THR A 78 1.47 -2.93 -3.92
N ILE A 79 1.84 -1.66 -3.92
CA ILE A 79 2.38 -0.97 -5.09
C ILE A 79 3.86 -0.66 -4.78
N TYR A 80 4.77 -1.25 -5.56
CA TYR A 80 6.23 -1.18 -5.32
C TYR A 80 6.86 0.08 -5.94
N ASN A 81 6.27 1.23 -5.65
CA ASN A 81 6.84 2.54 -5.97
C ASN A 81 6.37 3.60 -4.95
N ILE A 82 6.86 4.83 -5.09
CA ILE A 82 6.73 5.86 -4.07
C ILE A 82 5.31 6.44 -4.02
N SER A 83 4.59 6.18 -2.92
CA SER A 83 3.39 6.94 -2.51
C SER A 83 3.74 7.95 -1.42
N PRO A 84 3.63 9.27 -1.64
CA PRO A 84 3.96 10.27 -0.62
C PRO A 84 2.84 10.46 0.42
N GLN A 85 2.52 9.41 1.19
CA GLN A 85 1.39 9.37 2.15
C GLN A 85 1.28 10.62 3.04
N ILE A 86 2.43 11.10 3.55
CA ILE A 86 2.49 12.19 4.54
C ILE A 86 2.05 13.54 3.96
N SER A 87 1.95 13.69 2.64
CA SER A 87 1.49 14.94 2.00
C SER A 87 0.09 15.34 2.44
N TRP A 88 -0.76 14.38 2.81
CA TRP A 88 -2.13 14.61 3.27
C TRP A 88 -2.26 14.74 4.78
N LEU A 89 -1.19 14.56 5.55
CA LEU A 89 -1.27 14.49 7.01
C LEU A 89 -1.83 15.76 7.65
N LYS A 90 -1.37 16.93 7.19
CA LYS A 90 -1.89 18.21 7.66
C LYS A 90 -3.30 18.47 7.12
N GLU A 91 -3.51 18.21 5.83
CA GLU A 91 -4.76 18.49 5.15
C GLU A 91 -5.94 17.67 5.71
N ALA A 92 -5.67 16.44 6.15
CA ALA A 92 -6.61 15.58 6.85
C ALA A 92 -7.23 16.26 8.09
N THR A 93 -6.43 17.05 8.82
CA THR A 93 -6.90 17.80 10.01
C THR A 93 -7.52 19.16 9.67
N ARG A 94 -7.58 19.54 8.39
CA ARG A 94 -7.99 20.85 7.89
C ARG A 94 -9.28 20.74 7.10
N SER A 95 -9.21 20.68 5.76
CA SER A 95 -10.41 20.63 4.92
C SER A 95 -11.29 19.40 5.19
N TYR A 96 -10.68 18.27 5.56
CA TYR A 96 -11.42 17.06 5.93
C TYR A 96 -11.96 17.08 7.36
N GLY A 97 -11.49 18.01 8.21
CA GLY A 97 -11.99 18.20 9.56
C GLY A 97 -11.81 16.99 10.49
N LEU A 98 -10.87 16.08 10.21
CA LEU A 98 -10.69 14.87 11.00
C LEU A 98 -10.13 15.20 12.39
N ASP A 99 -10.62 14.51 13.41
CA ASP A 99 -10.16 14.59 14.80
C ASP A 99 -9.32 13.37 15.19
N ARG A 100 -9.50 12.22 14.51
CA ARG A 100 -8.76 10.98 14.77
C ARG A 100 -8.27 10.35 13.46
N VAL A 101 -7.15 10.86 12.97
CA VAL A 101 -6.51 10.44 11.72
C VAL A 101 -5.81 9.09 11.88
N GLY A 102 -6.18 8.14 11.04
CA GLY A 102 -5.44 6.92 10.75
C GLY A 102 -4.37 7.14 9.70
N VAL A 103 -3.19 6.52 9.83
CA VAL A 103 -2.12 6.60 8.83
C VAL A 103 -1.61 5.20 8.51
N THR A 104 -1.58 4.86 7.21
CA THR A 104 -0.89 3.66 6.72
C THR A 104 0.35 4.05 5.94
N GLY A 105 1.43 3.28 6.08
CA GLY A 105 2.65 3.55 5.34
C GLY A 105 3.80 2.62 5.68
N VAL A 106 4.91 2.78 4.96
CA VAL A 106 6.15 2.04 5.23
C VAL A 106 6.95 2.67 6.38
N CYS A 107 8.04 2.02 6.79
CA CYS A 107 8.86 2.40 7.96
C CYS A 107 9.23 3.89 8.02
N CYS A 108 9.74 4.48 6.93
CA CYS A 108 10.15 5.89 6.90
C CYS A 108 8.96 6.86 7.05
N GLN A 109 7.77 6.47 6.60
CA GLN A 109 6.55 7.25 6.77
C GLN A 109 6.08 7.22 8.24
N MET A 110 6.22 6.08 8.92
CA MET A 110 5.98 6.00 10.36
C MET A 110 6.94 6.89 11.16
N GLN A 111 8.22 6.94 10.76
CA GLN A 111 9.18 7.87 11.34
C GLN A 111 8.76 9.33 11.14
N ALA A 112 8.29 9.70 9.94
CA ALA A 112 7.79 11.04 9.65
C ALA A 112 6.58 11.41 10.52
N VAL A 113 5.64 10.50 10.73
CA VAL A 113 4.49 10.70 11.63
C VAL A 113 4.97 10.96 13.06
N ARG A 114 5.85 10.10 13.60
CA ARG A 114 6.36 10.29 14.99
C ARG A 114 7.17 11.56 15.15
N LYS A 115 7.97 11.94 14.14
CA LYS A 115 8.68 13.21 14.13
C LYS A 115 7.72 14.39 14.12
N ALA A 116 6.64 14.33 13.33
CA ALA A 116 5.62 15.39 13.31
C ALA A 116 4.89 15.51 14.66
N GLN A 117 4.71 14.42 15.41
CA GLN A 117 4.13 14.46 16.75
C GLN A 117 5.05 15.17 17.76
N LEU A 118 6.35 14.88 17.74
CA LEU A 118 7.30 15.41 18.71
C LEU A 118 7.85 16.80 18.34
N TYR A 119 8.02 17.07 17.04
CA TYR A 119 8.64 18.28 16.51
C TYR A 119 7.77 18.88 15.38
N PRO A 120 6.59 19.47 15.71
CA PRO A 120 5.58 19.89 14.74
C PRO A 120 5.92 21.19 14.00
N MET A 121 6.95 21.17 13.17
CA MET A 121 7.34 22.31 12.33
C MET A 121 6.28 22.56 11.23
N ASN A 122 5.46 23.60 11.39
CA ASN A 122 4.32 23.90 10.51
C ASN A 122 3.27 22.77 10.43
N MET A 123 3.20 21.91 11.45
CA MET A 123 2.29 20.77 11.56
C MET A 123 1.31 20.95 12.72
N ARG A 124 0.73 22.15 12.83
CA ARG A 124 -0.25 22.50 13.87
C ARG A 124 -1.44 21.51 13.85
N ASP A 125 -1.91 21.13 15.04
CA ASP A 125 -2.98 20.16 15.35
C ASP A 125 -2.72 18.70 14.92
N VAL A 126 -1.67 18.43 14.14
CA VAL A 126 -1.32 17.05 13.74
C VAL A 126 -0.93 16.16 14.94
N PRO A 127 -0.12 16.60 15.92
CA PRO A 127 0.36 15.73 17.00
C PRO A 127 -0.74 15.02 17.78
N GLU A 128 -1.80 15.75 18.09
CA GLU A 128 -2.93 15.35 18.92
C GLU A 128 -4.02 14.61 18.15
N LYS A 129 -4.08 14.77 16.83
CA LYS A 129 -5.11 14.17 15.97
C LYS A 129 -4.73 12.82 15.37
N ILE A 130 -3.52 12.29 15.61
CA ILE A 130 -3.13 10.97 15.12
C ILE A 130 -3.72 9.89 16.03
N GLY A 131 -4.78 9.21 15.57
CA GLY A 131 -5.48 8.16 16.32
C GLY A 131 -4.86 6.77 16.16
N LEU A 132 -4.38 6.41 14.96
CA LEU A 132 -3.79 5.10 14.68
C LEU A 132 -2.74 5.18 13.57
N ALA A 133 -1.60 4.51 13.75
CA ALA A 133 -0.57 4.42 12.72
C ALA A 133 -0.19 2.94 12.49
N ILE A 134 -0.33 2.47 11.25
CA ILE A 134 0.00 1.09 10.85
C ILE A 134 1.18 1.11 9.88
N GLY A 135 2.30 0.54 10.34
CA GLY A 135 3.52 0.37 9.56
C GLY A 135 3.53 -0.93 8.77
N LEU A 136 3.93 -0.86 7.50
CA LEU A 136 4.20 -2.00 6.64
C LEU A 136 5.70 -2.30 6.64
N PHE A 137 6.06 -3.59 6.59
CA PHE A 137 7.44 -3.99 6.35
C PHE A 137 7.87 -3.56 4.95
N CYS A 138 9.08 -3.01 4.85
CA CYS A 138 9.62 -2.47 3.62
C CYS A 138 11.14 -2.69 3.62
N MET A 139 11.62 -3.46 2.64
CA MET A 139 13.06 -3.62 2.41
C MET A 139 13.59 -2.46 1.57
N GLU A 140 12.92 -2.18 0.46
CA GLU A 140 13.27 -1.13 -0.49
C GLU A 140 12.02 -0.67 -1.26
N ASN A 141 12.14 0.44 -1.98
CA ASN A 141 11.07 0.98 -2.82
C ASN A 141 11.66 1.54 -4.12
N PHE A 142 10.86 1.58 -5.19
CA PHE A 142 11.32 1.94 -6.52
C PHE A 142 10.73 3.25 -7.03
N SER A 143 11.41 3.91 -7.96
CA SER A 143 10.75 4.95 -8.76
C SER A 143 9.69 4.31 -9.67
N TYR A 144 8.69 5.08 -10.13
CA TYR A 144 7.73 4.57 -11.11
C TYR A 144 8.43 4.05 -12.38
N LYS A 145 9.47 4.76 -12.85
CA LYS A 145 10.25 4.34 -14.03
C LYS A 145 11.02 3.04 -13.80
N SER A 146 11.61 2.86 -12.62
CA SER A 146 12.30 1.62 -12.25
C SER A 146 11.32 0.44 -12.20
N MET A 147 10.14 0.65 -11.60
CA MET A 147 9.08 -0.36 -11.58
C MET A 147 8.59 -0.72 -12.99
N GLN A 148 8.43 0.28 -13.88
CA GLN A 148 8.15 0.04 -15.30
C GLN A 148 9.19 -0.86 -15.96
N THR A 149 10.48 -0.51 -15.85
CA THR A 149 11.57 -1.32 -16.41
C THR A 149 11.60 -2.74 -15.85
N ILE A 150 11.35 -2.93 -14.55
CA ILE A 150 11.28 -4.27 -13.96
C ILE A 150 10.13 -5.11 -14.57
N VAL A 151 8.97 -4.49 -14.79
CA VAL A 151 7.78 -5.23 -15.24
C VAL A 151 7.77 -5.42 -16.77
N GLU A 152 8.03 -4.36 -17.52
CA GLU A 152 7.94 -4.33 -18.98
C GLU A 152 9.16 -4.97 -19.61
N ASP A 153 10.38 -4.67 -19.13
CA ASP A 153 11.61 -5.18 -19.75
C ASP A 153 12.04 -6.51 -19.13
N HIS A 154 12.15 -6.59 -17.80
CA HIS A 154 12.68 -7.80 -17.14
C HIS A 154 11.65 -8.92 -16.97
N ALA A 155 10.38 -8.60 -16.69
CA ALA A 155 9.31 -9.59 -16.59
C ALA A 155 8.52 -9.77 -17.89
N ALA A 156 8.79 -8.96 -18.92
CA ALA A 156 8.13 -8.99 -20.23
C ALA A 156 6.60 -8.93 -20.15
N GLN A 157 6.04 -8.15 -19.22
CA GLN A 157 4.59 -7.98 -19.04
C GLN A 157 4.15 -6.53 -19.25
N SER A 158 2.95 -6.33 -19.79
CA SER A 158 2.32 -5.00 -19.81
C SER A 158 1.79 -4.65 -18.43
N LEU A 159 2.07 -3.44 -17.92
CA LEU A 159 1.52 -2.98 -16.64
C LEU A 159 -0.01 -3.05 -16.55
N GLY A 160 -0.71 -2.90 -17.68
CA GLY A 160 -2.18 -2.98 -17.73
C GLY A 160 -2.74 -4.38 -17.44
N SER A 161 -1.97 -5.44 -17.70
CA SER A 161 -2.40 -6.82 -17.46
C SER A 161 -2.02 -7.34 -16.07
N VAL A 162 -1.18 -6.62 -15.34
CA VAL A 162 -0.72 -7.03 -14.02
C VAL A 162 -1.83 -6.89 -12.98
N LYS A 163 -2.08 -7.98 -12.26
CA LYS A 163 -3.06 -8.11 -11.18
C LYS A 163 -2.43 -7.99 -9.79
N LYS A 164 -1.23 -8.54 -9.62
CA LYS A 164 -0.48 -8.53 -8.35
C LYS A 164 1.01 -8.50 -8.65
N MET A 165 1.78 -7.83 -7.79
CA MET A 165 3.23 -7.91 -7.74
C MET A 165 3.66 -8.44 -6.37
N GLU A 166 4.77 -9.14 -6.28
CA GLU A 166 5.29 -9.66 -5.01
C GLU A 166 6.81 -9.82 -5.05
N ILE A 167 7.51 -9.41 -4.00
CA ILE A 167 8.95 -9.65 -3.84
C ILE A 167 9.13 -10.70 -2.75
N THR A 168 9.52 -11.91 -3.15
CA THR A 168 9.71 -13.03 -2.22
C THR A 168 10.64 -14.08 -2.82
N LYS A 169 11.28 -14.87 -1.95
CA LYS A 169 12.19 -15.98 -2.34
C LYS A 169 13.25 -15.56 -3.37
N GLY A 170 13.79 -14.34 -3.21
CA GLY A 170 14.84 -13.78 -4.06
C GLY A 170 14.41 -13.38 -5.47
N LYS A 171 13.11 -13.22 -5.75
CA LYS A 171 12.59 -12.84 -7.07
C LYS A 171 11.49 -11.78 -6.98
N PHE A 172 11.35 -11.02 -8.05
CA PHE A 172 10.22 -10.13 -8.31
C PHE A 172 9.17 -10.89 -9.14
N TRP A 173 8.01 -11.16 -8.56
CA TRP A 173 6.93 -11.91 -9.17
C TRP A 173 5.87 -10.96 -9.71
N VAL A 174 5.46 -11.18 -10.96
CA VAL A 174 4.39 -10.44 -11.64
C VAL A 174 3.29 -11.44 -11.98
N TYR A 175 2.09 -11.23 -11.45
CA TYR A 175 0.94 -12.07 -11.72
C TYR A 175 -0.04 -11.30 -12.60
N THR A 176 -0.43 -11.88 -13.73
CA THR A 176 -1.35 -11.24 -14.68
C THR A 176 -2.78 -11.79 -14.57
N CYS A 177 -3.75 -10.99 -14.98
CA CYS A 177 -5.08 -11.48 -15.32
C CYS A 177 -5.00 -12.14 -16.70
N LEU A 178 -4.91 -13.47 -16.78
CA LEU A 178 -5.04 -14.18 -18.05
C LEU A 178 -6.46 -13.99 -18.60
N LEU A 179 -6.63 -13.13 -19.60
CA LEU A 179 -7.37 -13.54 -20.78
C LEU A 179 -6.36 -14.32 -21.62
N TYR A 180 -6.56 -15.64 -21.74
CA TYR A 180 -5.80 -16.46 -22.68
C TYR A 180 -6.03 -15.90 -24.09
N THR A 181 -5.07 -15.16 -24.63
CA THR A 181 -4.78 -15.21 -26.06
C THR A 181 -3.45 -15.95 -26.16
N SER A 182 -3.52 -17.28 -26.20
CA SER A 182 -2.43 -18.04 -26.81
C SER A 182 -2.20 -17.45 -28.21
N PRO A 183 -0.97 -17.13 -28.63
CA PRO A 183 -0.73 -16.90 -30.04
C PRO A 183 -1.20 -18.16 -30.79
N SER A 184 -1.94 -17.96 -31.88
CA SER A 184 -2.35 -19.09 -32.68
C SER A 184 -1.08 -19.72 -33.28
N PRO A 185 -1.04 -21.05 -33.52
CA PRO A 185 0.11 -21.68 -34.18
C PRO A 185 0.47 -21.06 -35.54
N ARG A 186 -0.44 -20.27 -36.14
CA ARG A 186 -0.21 -19.57 -37.42
C ARG A 186 0.74 -18.38 -37.28
N ASP A 187 0.77 -17.73 -36.12
CA ASP A 187 1.56 -16.50 -35.91
C ASP A 187 3.06 -16.80 -35.70
N VAL A 188 3.42 -18.07 -35.45
CA VAL A 188 4.81 -18.52 -35.30
C VAL A 188 5.42 -18.98 -36.63
N GLU A 189 4.59 -19.40 -37.59
CA GLU A 189 5.06 -19.83 -38.91
C GLU A 189 5.43 -18.66 -39.83
N GLU A 190 4.78 -17.51 -39.71
CA GLU A 190 5.01 -16.34 -40.58
C GLU A 190 6.31 -15.58 -40.28
N SER A 191 6.95 -15.85 -39.13
CA SER A 191 8.25 -15.26 -38.75
C SER A 191 9.46 -16.16 -39.06
N ARG A 192 9.24 -17.32 -39.70
CA ARG A 192 10.27 -18.33 -39.99
C ARG A 192 10.41 -18.69 -41.48
N MET A 193 9.89 -17.90 -42.39
CA MET A 193 10.25 -18.01 -43.81
C MET A 193 11.27 -16.92 -44.19
N PRO A 194 12.34 -17.28 -44.93
CA PRO A 194 13.54 -16.46 -45.14
C PRO A 194 13.32 -15.21 -46.00
#